data_AF-A0A1A2RBG5-F1
#
_entry.id   AF-A0A1A2RBG5-F1
#
_cell.length_a   1.000
_cell.length_b   1.000
_cell.length_c   1.000
_cell.angle_alpha   90.00
_cell.angle_beta   90.00
_cell.angle_gamma   90.00
#
_symmetry.space_group_name_H-M   'P 1'
#
loop_
_entity.id
_entity.type
_entity.pdbx_description
1 polymer ?
#
loop_
_entity_poly.entity_id
_entity_poly.type
_entity_poly.pdbx_seq_one_letter_code
_entity_poly.pdbx_strand_id
1 'polypeptide(L)'
;MTSIRTRSRVRVASVWAAGVALGASMFGGAVLSAPLASAACNLTPADEQYVNLLAQNKMVHTAEYTDCHEAAEGRWFADQVRANPNPFGEGQELVNMITRTTPLTQAQAEWEVESAIYVYAPEVIPKIKDQAAKASWATQS
;
A
#
# COMPACT_ATOMS: atom_id res chain seq x y z
N MET A 1 -60.73 -60.79 -4.32
CA MET A 1 -61.23 -59.40 -4.18
C MET A 1 -60.29 -58.47 -4.96
N THR A 2 -60.77 -57.94 -6.10
CA THR A 2 -60.90 -56.49 -6.44
C THR A 2 -59.55 -55.74 -6.61
N SER A 3 -59.10 -55.23 -7.76
CA SER A 3 -59.64 -54.37 -8.84
C SER A 3 -59.05 -52.94 -8.79
N ILE A 4 -58.32 -52.57 -9.86
CA ILE A 4 -58.38 -51.31 -10.63
C ILE A 4 -57.51 -50.05 -10.32
N ARG A 5 -56.86 -49.63 -11.43
CA ARG A 5 -56.55 -48.29 -12.03
C ARG A 5 -55.35 -47.43 -11.64
N THR A 6 -54.56 -47.24 -12.71
CA THR A 6 -53.86 -46.05 -13.21
C THR A 6 -54.68 -44.74 -13.17
N ARG A 7 -54.08 -43.61 -12.71
CA ARG A 7 -53.80 -42.38 -13.51
C ARG A 7 -53.15 -41.25 -12.69
N SER A 8 -52.19 -40.60 -13.35
CA SER A 8 -51.58 -39.30 -13.04
C SER A 8 -52.58 -38.15 -12.93
N ARG A 9 -52.31 -37.15 -12.06
CA ARG A 9 -52.11 -35.72 -12.40
C ARG A 9 -52.15 -34.79 -11.16
N VAL A 10 -51.48 -33.65 -11.34
CA VAL A 10 -51.75 -32.28 -10.83
C VAL A 10 -50.80 -31.71 -9.76
N ARG A 11 -50.40 -30.48 -10.10
CA ARG A 11 -49.42 -29.53 -9.57
C ARG A 11 -50.02 -28.56 -8.52
N VAL A 12 -49.12 -27.96 -7.73
CA VAL A 12 -49.03 -26.52 -7.33
C VAL A 12 -49.73 -26.01 -6.04
N ALA A 13 -48.84 -25.53 -5.16
CA ALA A 13 -48.76 -24.28 -4.36
C ALA A 13 -49.86 -23.83 -3.39
N SER A 14 -49.39 -23.32 -2.24
CA SER A 14 -49.72 -22.04 -1.55
C SER A 14 -49.59 -22.25 -0.03
N VAL A 15 -49.24 -21.32 0.85
CA VAL A 15 -48.81 -19.92 0.82
C VAL A 15 -48.20 -19.71 2.23
N TRP A 16 -47.06 -19.01 2.31
CA TRP A 16 -46.44 -18.62 3.57
C TRP A 16 -47.21 -17.46 4.23
N ALA A 17 -47.55 -17.62 5.50
CA ALA A 17 -48.00 -16.59 6.46
C ALA A 17 -47.74 -17.17 7.86
N ALA A 18 -47.37 -16.47 8.94
CA ALA A 18 -46.96 -15.11 9.28
C ALA A 18 -46.53 -15.16 10.79
N GLY A 19 -45.88 -14.12 11.32
CA GLY A 19 -45.76 -13.88 12.78
C GLY A 19 -44.34 -13.49 13.26
N VAL A 20 -43.94 -12.22 13.22
CA VAL A 20 -44.09 -11.12 14.21
C VAL A 20 -43.27 -11.30 15.50
N ALA A 21 -42.30 -10.39 15.73
CA ALA A 21 -42.14 -9.66 17.01
C ALA A 21 -41.17 -8.47 16.86
N LEU A 22 -41.65 -7.28 17.21
CA LEU A 22 -40.89 -6.04 17.34
C LEU A 22 -40.05 -6.08 18.64
N GLY A 23 -38.76 -5.74 18.53
CA GLY A 23 -37.88 -5.53 19.68
C GLY A 23 -37.00 -4.32 19.44
N ALA A 24 -37.48 -3.15 19.85
CA ALA A 24 -36.69 -1.94 19.91
C ALA A 24 -35.79 -1.97 21.14
N SER A 25 -34.48 -2.14 20.94
CA SER A 25 -33.45 -1.83 21.93
C SER A 25 -32.65 -0.62 21.43
N MET A 26 -33.05 0.56 21.90
CA MET A 26 -32.19 1.73 21.86
C MET A 26 -31.06 1.54 22.88
N PHE A 27 -29.84 1.35 22.39
CA PHE A 27 -28.64 1.72 23.13
C PHE A 27 -27.81 2.63 22.23
N GLY A 28 -27.67 3.88 22.68
CA GLY A 28 -26.93 4.92 22.00
C GLY A 28 -25.45 4.56 21.89
N GLY A 29 -25.00 4.41 20.66
CA GLY A 29 -23.65 4.79 20.28
C GLY A 29 -23.84 5.80 19.17
N ALA A 30 -23.46 7.05 19.39
CA ALA A 30 -23.18 7.92 18.27
C ALA A 30 -22.06 7.26 17.48
N VAL A 31 -22.41 6.47 16.47
CA VAL A 31 -21.55 6.32 15.30
C VAL A 31 -21.60 7.67 14.63
N LEU A 32 -20.87 8.62 15.22
CA LEU A 32 -20.10 9.54 14.41
C LEU A 32 -19.47 8.60 13.38
N SER A 33 -19.99 8.65 12.16
CA SER A 33 -19.21 8.25 11.02
C SER A 33 -17.96 9.08 11.19
N ALA A 34 -16.92 8.50 11.80
CA ALA A 34 -15.61 9.11 11.77
C ALA A 34 -15.45 9.41 10.28
N PRO A 35 -15.28 10.69 9.89
CA PRO A 35 -14.92 10.95 8.52
C PRO A 35 -13.76 10.00 8.31
N LEU A 36 -13.82 9.15 7.28
CA LEU A 36 -12.60 8.52 6.82
C LEU A 36 -11.63 9.69 6.74
N ALA A 37 -10.63 9.71 7.62
CA ALA A 37 -9.54 10.65 7.54
C ALA A 37 -8.67 10.21 6.34
N SER A 38 -9.30 9.97 5.18
CA SER A 38 -8.88 10.55 3.94
C SER A 38 -8.78 12.06 4.21
N ALA A 39 -7.69 12.48 4.86
CA ALA A 39 -7.05 13.73 4.47
C ALA A 39 -7.06 13.68 2.95
N ALA A 40 -7.75 14.63 2.30
CA ALA A 40 -7.86 14.66 0.85
C ALA A 40 -6.44 14.50 0.32
N CYS A 41 -6.14 13.31 -0.19
CA CYS A 41 -4.79 13.00 -0.59
C CYS A 41 -4.58 13.74 -1.88
N ASN A 42 -3.87 14.85 -1.77
CA ASN A 42 -3.50 15.65 -2.90
C ASN A 42 -2.03 15.37 -3.18
N LEU A 43 -1.79 14.50 -4.15
CA LEU A 43 -0.45 14.22 -4.62
C LEU A 43 0.09 15.48 -5.31
N THR A 44 1.30 15.86 -4.94
CA THR A 44 2.04 16.87 -5.71
C THR A 44 2.53 16.26 -7.03
N PRO A 45 2.95 17.07 -8.03
CA PRO A 45 3.56 16.53 -9.25
C PRO A 45 4.80 15.66 -8.98
N ALA A 46 5.56 15.97 -7.92
CA ALA A 46 6.68 15.14 -7.49
C ALA A 46 6.19 13.80 -6.93
N ASP A 47 5.11 13.82 -6.15
CA ASP A 47 4.50 12.60 -5.62
C ASP A 47 4.01 11.68 -6.73
N GLU A 48 3.32 12.23 -7.73
CA GLU A 48 2.91 11.49 -8.92
C GLU A 48 4.12 10.92 -9.66
N GLN A 49 5.20 11.68 -9.81
CA GLN A 49 6.44 11.19 -10.44
C GLN A 49 7.03 10.00 -9.66
N TYR A 50 7.12 10.10 -8.33
CA TYR A 50 7.62 9.02 -7.49
C TYR A 50 6.77 7.76 -7.61
N VAL A 51 5.46 7.88 -7.45
CA VAL A 51 4.51 6.75 -7.58
C VAL A 51 4.60 6.11 -8.97
N ASN A 52 4.73 6.92 -10.02
CA ASN A 52 4.92 6.41 -11.38
C ASN A 52 6.26 5.67 -11.57
N LEU A 53 7.32 6.03 -10.86
CA LEU A 53 8.58 5.29 -10.86
C LEU A 53 8.45 3.94 -10.14
N LEU A 54 7.72 3.89 -9.02
CA LEU A 54 7.44 2.63 -8.32
C LEU A 54 6.59 1.69 -9.18
N ALA A 55 5.56 2.22 -9.85
CA ALA A 55 4.70 1.44 -10.74
C ALA A 55 5.47 0.77 -11.89
N GLN A 56 6.50 1.44 -12.44
CA GLN A 56 7.35 0.87 -13.50
C GLN A 56 8.10 -0.39 -13.06
N ASN A 57 8.45 -0.50 -11.78
CA ASN A 57 9.14 -1.65 -11.22
C ASN A 57 8.20 -2.66 -10.54
N LYS A 58 6.89 -2.59 -10.86
CA LYS A 58 5.83 -3.43 -10.29
C LYS A 58 5.77 -3.35 -8.76
N MET A 59 6.15 -2.22 -8.20
CA MET A 59 6.06 -1.92 -6.77
C MET A 59 4.73 -1.22 -6.43
N VAL A 60 3.64 -1.61 -7.11
CA VAL A 60 2.32 -1.12 -6.73
C VAL A 60 1.93 -1.88 -5.47
N HIS A 61 1.97 -1.19 -4.33
CA HIS A 61 1.67 -1.81 -3.06
C HIS A 61 0.23 -2.32 -3.04
N THR A 62 -0.03 -3.33 -2.21
CA THR A 62 -1.31 -4.04 -2.12
C THR A 62 -2.47 -3.06 -1.91
N ALA A 63 -3.72 -3.51 -2.11
CA ALA A 63 -4.93 -2.65 -1.99
C ALA A 63 -5.11 -1.93 -0.63
N GLU A 64 -4.23 -2.18 0.33
CA GLU A 64 -4.18 -1.59 1.67
C GLU A 64 -3.28 -0.33 1.73
N TYR A 65 -2.41 -0.12 0.74
CA TYR A 65 -1.54 1.06 0.63
C TYR A 65 -2.08 2.03 -0.41
N THR A 66 -2.08 3.31 -0.05
CA THR A 66 -2.51 4.38 -0.95
C THR A 66 -1.28 5.07 -1.52
N ASP A 67 -1.37 5.59 -2.74
CA ASP A 67 -0.31 6.40 -3.38
C ASP A 67 0.21 7.55 -2.48
N CYS A 68 -0.63 8.00 -1.57
CA CYS A 68 -0.37 9.03 -0.56
C CYS A 68 0.60 8.56 0.52
N HIS A 69 0.42 7.30 0.93
CA HIS A 69 1.28 6.64 1.88
C HIS A 69 2.65 6.44 1.25
N GLU A 70 2.69 5.91 0.03
CA GLU A 70 3.92 5.75 -0.75
C GLU A 70 4.66 7.08 -0.89
N ALA A 71 3.97 8.14 -1.31
CA ALA A 71 4.58 9.44 -1.44
C ALA A 71 5.11 9.98 -0.10
N ALA A 72 4.43 9.69 1.02
CA ALA A 72 4.91 10.08 2.33
C ALA A 72 6.18 9.32 2.76
N GLU A 73 6.24 8.02 2.48
CA GLU A 73 7.44 7.20 2.73
C GLU A 73 8.61 7.64 1.85
N GLY A 74 8.36 7.87 0.55
CA GLY A 74 9.36 8.39 -0.37
C GLY A 74 9.96 9.73 0.07
N ARG A 75 9.12 10.67 0.53
CA ARG A 75 9.62 11.92 1.12
C ARG A 75 10.44 11.68 2.38
N TRP A 76 9.99 10.77 3.24
CA TRP A 76 10.72 10.42 4.46
C TRP A 76 12.11 9.85 4.15
N PHE A 77 12.24 8.92 3.19
CA PHE A 77 13.55 8.40 2.77
C PHE A 77 14.47 9.53 2.29
N ALA A 78 13.97 10.40 1.42
CA ALA A 78 14.74 11.50 0.87
C ALA A 78 15.18 12.49 1.97
N ASP A 79 14.33 12.75 2.96
CA ASP A 79 14.65 13.61 4.11
C ASP A 79 15.76 12.99 4.97
N GLN A 80 15.72 11.69 5.24
CA GLN A 80 16.77 11.00 5.99
C GLN A 80 18.12 11.08 5.29
N VAL A 81 18.14 10.76 3.98
CA VAL A 81 19.34 10.82 3.17
C VAL A 81 19.89 12.26 3.13
N ARG A 82 19.03 13.27 2.94
CA ARG A 82 19.43 14.68 2.91
C ARG A 82 20.01 15.17 4.23
N ALA A 83 19.44 14.72 5.35
CA ALA A 83 19.89 15.12 6.68
C ALA A 83 21.21 14.44 7.11
N ASN A 84 21.58 13.31 6.49
CA ASN A 84 22.75 12.55 6.90
C ASN A 84 24.07 13.13 6.31
N PRO A 85 25.15 13.28 7.11
CA PRO A 85 26.47 13.67 6.58
C PRO A 85 27.03 12.67 5.56
N ASN A 86 26.67 11.39 5.65
CA ASN A 86 26.98 10.31 4.72
C ASN A 86 25.72 9.79 4.01
N PRO A 87 25.16 10.54 3.03
CA PRO A 87 23.94 10.14 2.33
C PRO A 87 24.07 8.80 1.58
N PHE A 88 25.25 8.44 1.07
CA PHE A 88 25.44 7.12 0.44
C PHE A 88 25.25 5.98 1.45
N GLY A 89 25.88 6.08 2.62
CA GLY A 89 25.70 5.08 3.68
C GLY A 89 24.28 5.03 4.22
N GLU A 90 23.63 6.19 4.40
CA GLU A 90 22.23 6.25 4.81
C GLU A 90 21.31 5.56 3.80
N GLY A 91 21.51 5.80 2.50
CA GLY A 91 20.76 5.11 1.46
C GLY A 91 20.90 3.57 1.57
N GLN A 92 22.11 3.06 1.84
CA GLN A 92 22.32 1.62 2.04
C GLN A 92 21.62 1.10 3.30
N GLU A 93 21.62 1.86 4.40
CA GLU A 93 20.89 1.48 5.62
C GLU A 93 19.37 1.47 5.42
N LEU A 94 18.82 2.41 4.64
CA LEU A 94 17.41 2.42 4.28
C LEU A 94 17.03 1.19 3.43
N VAL A 95 17.86 0.84 2.45
CA VAL A 95 17.67 -0.39 1.66
C VAL A 95 17.71 -1.63 2.56
N ASN A 96 18.67 -1.70 3.49
CA ASN A 96 18.76 -2.78 4.47
C ASN A 96 17.56 -2.82 5.41
N MET A 97 17.00 -1.67 5.79
CA MET A 97 15.80 -1.59 6.60
C MET A 97 14.60 -2.16 5.84
N ILE A 98 14.33 -1.67 4.62
CA ILE A 98 13.21 -2.11 3.78
C ILE A 98 13.26 -3.62 3.55
N THR A 99 14.41 -4.15 3.17
CA THR A 99 14.57 -5.61 2.94
C THR A 99 14.38 -6.46 4.19
N ARG A 100 14.55 -5.91 5.39
CA ARG A 100 14.31 -6.60 6.66
C ARG A 100 12.86 -6.49 7.16
N THR A 101 12.17 -5.42 6.82
CA THR A 101 10.82 -5.12 7.35
C THR A 101 9.70 -5.37 6.35
N THR A 102 10.03 -5.54 5.06
CA THR A 102 9.06 -5.73 3.97
C THR A 102 9.40 -6.99 3.17
N PRO A 103 8.47 -7.53 2.36
CA PRO A 103 8.76 -8.65 1.46
C PRO A 103 9.48 -8.21 0.17
N LEU A 104 9.97 -6.97 0.07
CA LEU A 104 10.65 -6.48 -1.12
C LEU A 104 12.02 -7.14 -1.29
N THR A 105 12.35 -7.45 -2.55
CA THR A 105 13.70 -7.91 -2.90
C THR A 105 14.71 -6.78 -2.76
N GLN A 106 16.00 -7.13 -2.66
CA GLN A 106 17.10 -6.15 -2.64
C GLN A 106 16.97 -5.10 -3.75
N ALA A 107 16.77 -5.53 -4.99
CA ALA A 107 16.67 -4.63 -6.13
C ALA A 107 15.42 -3.72 -6.09
N GLN A 108 14.33 -4.18 -5.46
CA GLN A 108 13.14 -3.36 -5.28
C GLN A 108 13.34 -2.31 -4.19
N ALA A 109 13.97 -2.69 -3.06
CA ALA A 109 14.31 -1.75 -2.01
C ALA A 109 15.31 -0.68 -2.49
N GLU A 110 16.32 -1.08 -3.29
CA GLU A 110 17.23 -0.15 -3.95
C GLU A 110 16.46 0.81 -4.87
N TRP A 111 15.56 0.28 -5.71
CA TRP A 111 14.74 1.09 -6.60
C TRP A 111 13.87 2.12 -5.86
N GLU A 112 13.29 1.72 -4.74
CA GLU A 112 12.44 2.58 -3.90
C GLU A 112 13.22 3.77 -3.34
N VAL A 113 14.35 3.49 -2.68
CA VAL A 113 15.20 4.52 -2.08
C VAL A 113 15.82 5.40 -3.15
N GLU A 114 16.30 4.83 -4.26
CA GLU A 114 16.86 5.60 -5.38
C GLU A 114 15.82 6.49 -6.05
N SER A 115 14.60 5.98 -6.27
CA SER A 115 13.48 6.77 -6.84
C SER A 115 13.09 7.92 -5.91
N ALA A 116 13.06 7.67 -4.60
CA ALA A 116 12.77 8.68 -3.59
C ALA A 116 13.81 9.81 -3.61
N ILE A 117 15.10 9.45 -3.61
CA ILE A 117 16.21 10.41 -3.70
C ILE A 117 16.13 11.18 -5.02
N TYR A 118 15.90 10.49 -6.14
CA TYR A 118 15.83 11.10 -7.46
C TYR A 118 14.75 12.18 -7.57
N VAL A 119 13.59 11.92 -6.98
CA VAL A 119 12.44 12.83 -7.06
C VAL A 119 12.52 13.94 -6.02
N TYR A 120 12.77 13.59 -4.75
CA TYR A 120 12.59 14.53 -3.65
C TYR A 120 13.89 15.18 -3.17
N ALA A 121 15.05 14.55 -3.36
CA ALA A 121 16.37 15.09 -2.97
C ALA A 121 17.42 15.04 -4.11
N PRO A 122 17.11 15.51 -5.34
CA PRO A 122 18.03 15.40 -6.46
C PRO A 122 19.38 16.11 -6.22
N GLU A 123 19.40 17.12 -5.36
CA GLU A 123 20.60 17.87 -4.99
C GLU A 123 21.64 17.04 -4.22
N VAL A 124 21.25 15.92 -3.59
CA VAL A 124 22.20 15.05 -2.87
C VAL A 124 22.89 14.04 -3.77
N ILE A 125 22.37 13.80 -4.98
CA ILE A 125 22.88 12.79 -5.91
C ILE A 125 24.38 12.97 -6.22
N PRO A 126 24.90 14.19 -6.51
CA PRO A 126 26.34 14.36 -6.76
C PRO A 126 27.19 13.91 -5.57
N LYS A 127 26.75 14.24 -4.35
CA LYS A 127 27.46 13.85 -3.12
C LYS A 127 27.41 12.32 -2.90
N ILE A 128 26.28 11.68 -3.16
CA ILE A 128 26.14 10.22 -3.11
C ILE A 128 27.10 9.54 -4.08
N LYS A 129 27.15 10.00 -5.34
CA LYS A 129 28.05 9.45 -6.37
C LYS A 129 29.52 9.56 -5.97
N ASP A 130 29.93 10.71 -5.44
CA ASP A 130 31.29 10.92 -4.94
C ASP A 130 31.65 9.99 -3.77
N GLN A 131 30.71 9.77 -2.85
CA GLN A 131 30.89 8.87 -1.71
C GLN A 131 30.93 7.40 -2.13
N ALA A 132 30.04 6.98 -3.04
CA ALA A 132 30.02 5.65 -3.61
C ALA A 132 31.34 5.33 -4.35
N ALA A 133 31.85 6.28 -5.13
CA ALA A 133 33.13 6.13 -5.81
C ALA A 133 34.28 5.88 -4.81
N LYS A 134 34.36 6.67 -3.74
CA LYS A 134 35.37 6.51 -2.69
C LYS A 134 35.26 5.16 -1.95
N ALA A 135 34.03 4.73 -1.63
CA ALA A 135 33.80 3.44 -1.01
C ALA A 135 34.26 2.28 -1.91
N SER A 136 33.99 2.35 -3.21
CA SER A 136 34.38 1.32 -4.18
C SER A 136 35.90 1.18 -4.35
N TRP A 137 36.66 2.27 -4.17
CA TRP A 137 38.12 2.25 -4.21
C TRP A 137 38.72 1.57 -2.98
N ALA A 138 38.16 1.82 -1.80
CA ALA A 138 38.63 1.21 -0.55
C ALA A 138 38.44 -0.33 -0.51
N THR A 139 37.50 -0.88 -1.27
CA THR A 139 37.29 -2.33 -1.38
C THR A 139 38.27 -3.01 -2.36
N GLN A 140 38.96 -2.25 -3.22
CA GLN A 140 39.88 -2.78 -4.24
C GLN A 140 41.37 -2.70 -3.86
N SER A 141 41.70 -2.11 -2.71
CA SER A 141 43.06 -2.00 -2.14
C SER A 141 43.30 -3.02 -1.05
#